data_AF-A0A067R0U1-F1
#
_entry.id   AF-A0A067R0U1-F1
#
_cell.length_a   1.000
_cell.length_b   1.000
_cell.length_c   1.000
_cell.angle_alpha   90.00
_cell.angle_beta   90.00
_cell.angle_gamma   90.00
#
_symmetry.space_group_name_H-M   'P 1'
#
loop_
_entity.id
_entity.type
_entity.pdbx_description
1 polymer ?
#
loop_
_entity_poly.entity_id
_entity_poly.type
_entity_poly.pdbx_seq_one_letter_code
_entity_poly.pdbx_strand_id
1 'polypeptide(L)' 'RNCLMKQPGDDEPDEGVRDLVELVLRKLDKDRDGKISFLDFQTALMEESLLMEAFGQCLPTDRACRSFMTTLCS' A
#
# COMPACT_ATOMS: atom_id res chain seq x y z
N ARG A 1 -2.35 -12.83 5.22
CA ARG A 1 -2.18 -12.22 6.55
C ARG A 1 -1.30 -10.98 6.36
N ASN A 2 -1.89 -9.88 5.85
CA ASN A 2 -1.19 -8.62 5.50
C ASN A 2 -1.92 -7.42 6.13
N CYS A 3 -2.40 -7.56 7.36
CA CYS A 3 -2.90 -6.43 8.14
C CYS A 3 -1.96 -6.21 9.31
N LEU A 4 -1.76 -4.95 9.69
CA LEU A 4 -1.00 -4.54 10.87
C LEU A 4 -1.53 -5.33 12.07
N MET A 5 -0.79 -6.36 12.49
CA MET A 5 -1.21 -7.22 13.58
C MET A 5 -0.75 -6.59 14.90
N LYS A 6 -1.69 -6.41 15.83
CA LYS A 6 -1.42 -6.01 17.20
C LYS A 6 -0.32 -6.89 17.78
N GLN A 7 0.81 -6.30 18.15
CA GLN A 7 1.75 -6.96 19.04
C GLN A 7 1.11 -6.99 20.44
N PRO A 8 1.09 -8.15 21.12
CA PRO A 8 0.52 -8.22 22.47
C PRO A 8 1.45 -7.47 23.44
N GLY A 9 1.04 -6.28 23.86
CA GLY A 9 1.76 -5.46 24.84
C GLY A 9 1.88 -3.96 24.52
N ASP A 10 1.39 -3.50 23.37
CA ASP A 10 1.43 -2.09 22.99
C ASP A 10 0.15 -1.37 23.47
N ASP A 11 0.30 -0.48 24.45
CA ASP A 11 -0.81 0.18 25.15
C ASP A 11 -1.52 1.27 24.33
N GLU A 12 -1.08 1.61 23.11
CA GLU A 12 -1.83 2.53 22.23
C GLU A 12 -1.81 2.09 20.75
N PRO A 13 -2.74 1.24 20.31
CA PRO A 13 -2.83 0.80 18.90
C PRO A 13 -3.07 1.95 17.91
N ASP A 14 -3.42 3.13 18.39
CA ASP A 14 -3.76 4.30 17.59
C ASP A 14 -2.51 5.11 17.16
N GLU A 15 -1.38 4.99 17.87
CA GLU A 15 -0.14 5.70 17.52
C GLU A 15 0.48 5.12 16.24
N GLY A 16 0.59 3.79 16.14
CA GLY A 16 1.09 3.14 14.93
C GLY A 16 0.22 3.36 13.69
N VAL A 17 -1.10 3.52 13.87
CA VAL A 17 -2.00 3.90 12.77
C VAL A 17 -1.75 5.35 12.36
N ARG A 18 -1.56 6.25 13.33
CA ARG A 18 -1.28 7.66 13.08
C ARG A 18 0.04 7.85 12.32
N ASP A 19 1.09 7.15 12.72
CA ASP A 19 2.39 7.19 12.06
C ASP A 19 2.31 6.68 10.62
N LEU A 20 1.53 5.61 10.39
CA LEU A 20 1.30 5.09 9.05
C LEU A 20 0.56 6.10 8.18
N VAL A 21 -0.49 6.75 8.71
CA VAL A 21 -1.23 7.80 8.01
C VAL A 21 -0.33 8.99 7.69
N GLU A 22 0.55 9.40 8.62
CA GLU A 22 1.49 10.49 8.38
C GLU A 22 2.52 10.13 7.29
N LEU A 23 3.11 8.92 7.37
CA LEU A 23 4.06 8.43 6.37
C LEU A 23 3.44 8.41 4.97
N VAL A 24 2.19 7.96 4.89
CA VAL A 24 1.40 7.89 3.67
C VAL A 24 1.17 9.27 3.07
N LEU A 25 0.71 10.23 3.87
CA LEU A 25 0.51 11.60 3.40
C LEU A 25 1.85 12.18 2.94
N ARG A 26 2.94 12.02 3.71
CA ARG A 26 4.27 12.49 3.29
C ARG A 26 4.75 11.93 1.95
N LYS A 27 4.35 10.71 1.60
CA LYS A 27 4.76 10.02 0.37
C LYS A 27 3.83 10.30 -0.81
N LEU A 28 2.53 10.32 -0.55
CA LEU A 28 1.49 10.31 -1.57
C LEU A 28 0.84 11.67 -1.77
N ASP A 29 0.68 12.51 -0.74
CA ASP A 29 0.07 13.85 -0.82
C ASP A 29 1.11 14.87 -1.33
N LYS A 30 1.08 15.17 -2.63
CA LYS A 30 2.09 16.01 -3.29
C LYS A 30 1.84 17.51 -3.07
N ASP A 31 0.58 17.93 -3.00
CA ASP A 31 0.21 19.32 -2.80
C ASP A 31 0.04 19.71 -1.32
N ARG A 32 0.08 18.72 -0.42
CA ARG A 32 0.02 18.87 1.05
C ARG A 32 -1.31 19.43 1.52
N ASP A 33 -2.41 19.10 0.84
CA ASP A 33 -3.75 19.49 1.25
C ASP A 33 -4.38 18.56 2.31
N GLY A 34 -3.64 17.51 2.70
CA GLY A 34 -4.06 16.50 3.68
C GLY A 34 -4.90 15.39 3.06
N LYS A 35 -5.00 15.32 1.73
CA LYS A 35 -5.72 14.29 0.97
C LYS A 35 -4.80 13.72 -0.11
N ILE A 36 -5.26 12.64 -0.72
CA ILE A 36 -4.56 12.01 -1.85
C ILE A 36 -5.54 12.04 -3.01
N SER A 37 -5.36 12.97 -3.93
CA SER A 37 -6.11 12.97 -5.18
C SER A 37 -5.59 11.87 -6.12
N PHE A 38 -6.35 11.60 -7.18
CA PHE A 38 -5.89 10.65 -8.21
C PHE A 38 -4.57 11.10 -8.85
N LEU A 39 -4.38 12.41 -9.04
CA LEU A 39 -3.17 12.96 -9.62
C LEU A 39 -1.96 12.76 -8.69
N ASP A 40 -2.15 12.98 -7.39
CA ASP A 40 -1.13 12.76 -6.37
C ASP A 40 -0.69 11.29 -6.35
N PHE A 41 -1.67 10.39 -6.32
CA PHE A 41 -1.46 8.95 -6.37
C PHE A 41 -0.71 8.53 -7.64
N GLN A 42 -1.17 8.95 -8.82
CA GLN A 42 -0.52 8.62 -10.09
C GLN A 42 0.92 9.15 -10.15
N THR A 43 1.15 10.38 -9.71
CA THR A 43 2.48 11.00 -9.69
C THR A 43 3.41 10.27 -8.74
N ALA A 44 2.94 9.95 -7.53
CA ALA A 44 3.71 9.18 -6.55
C ALA A 44 4.07 7.78 -7.05
N LEU A 45 3.14 7.08 -7.73
CA LEU A 45 3.42 5.76 -8.30
C LEU A 45 4.40 5.79 -9.48
N MET A 46 4.42 6.86 -10.26
CA MET A 46 5.41 7.04 -11.33
C MET A 46 6.82 7.25 -10.77
N GLU A 47 6.94 7.86 -9.60
CA GLU A 47 8.23 8.05 -8.91
C GLU A 47 8.67 6.80 -8.13
N GLU A 48 7.74 6.15 -7.42
CA GLU A 48 8.02 5.00 -6.56
C GLU A 48 6.91 3.95 -6.71
N SER A 49 7.09 3.04 -7.67
CA SER A 49 6.09 2.01 -8.02
C SER A 49 5.75 1.05 -6.88
N LEU A 50 6.66 0.88 -5.90
CA LEU A 50 6.44 0.06 -4.71
C LEU A 50 5.32 0.60 -3.80
N LEU A 51 4.98 1.88 -3.89
CA LEU A 51 3.91 2.48 -3.09
C LEU A 51 2.52 1.90 -3.41
N MET A 52 2.35 1.24 -4.56
CA MET A 52 1.08 0.61 -4.97
C MET A 52 0.64 -0.50 -4.03
N GLU A 53 1.59 -1.17 -3.37
CA GLU A 53 1.34 -2.26 -2.43
C GLU A 53 1.75 -1.90 -0.99
N ALA A 54 2.00 -0.62 -0.70
CA ALA A 54 2.45 -0.16 0.62
C ALA A 54 1.43 -0.46 1.74
N PHE A 55 0.14 -0.52 1.42
CA PHE A 55 -0.93 -0.87 2.35
C PHE A 55 -1.23 -2.37 2.41
N GLY A 56 -0.44 -3.17 1.70
CA GLY A 56 -0.66 -4.58 1.53
C GLY A 56 -0.84 -4.95 0.06
N GLN A 57 -0.66 -6.24 -0.18
CA GLN A 57 -0.75 -6.82 -1.50
C GLN A 57 -2.16 -6.65 -2.08
N CYS A 58 -2.27 -5.93 -3.20
CA CYS A 58 -3.51 -5.71 -3.93
C CYS A 58 -3.50 -6.35 -5.33
N LEU A 59 -2.32 -6.74 -5.81
CA LEU A 59 -2.14 -7.44 -7.08
C LEU A 59 -1.87 -8.93 -6.86
N PRO A 60 -2.24 -9.80 -7.82
CA PRO A 60 -1.89 -11.21 -7.77
C PRO A 60 -0.36 -11.37 -7.73
N THR A 61 0.11 -12.34 -6.94
CA THR A 61 1.54 -12.71 -6.97
C THR A 61 1.95 -13.18 -8.36
N ASP A 62 3.23 -13.05 -8.71
CA ASP A 62 3.80 -13.61 -9.94
C ASP A 62 3.46 -15.10 -10.13
N ARG A 63 3.47 -15.87 -9.04
CA ARG A 63 3.07 -17.28 -9.06
C ARG A 63 1.60 -17.47 -9.46
N ALA A 64 0.70 -16.67 -8.91
CA ALA A 64 -0.73 -16.73 -9.26
C ALA A 64 -0.95 -16.34 -10.74
N CYS A 65 -0.25 -15.31 -11.22
CA CYS A 65 -0.28 -14.90 -12.63
C CYS A 65 0.19 -16.03 -13.56
N ARG A 66 1.33 -16.67 -13.25
CA ARG A 66 1.86 -17.78 -14.05
C ARG A 66 0.91 -18.96 -14.09
N SER A 67 0.40 -19.40 -12.95
CA SER A 67 -0.56 -20.52 -12.88
C SER A 67 -1.84 -20.25 -13.67
N PHE A 68 -2.34 -19.01 -13.60
CA PHE A 68 -3.52 -18.60 -14.37
C PHE A 68 -3.24 -18.64 -15.87
N MET A 69 -2.14 -18.03 -16.32
CA MET A 69 -1.76 -18.01 -17.74
C MET A 69 -1.50 -19.41 -18.31
N THR A 70 -0.88 -20.31 -17.55
CA THR A 70 -0.66 -21.69 -18.00
C THR A 70 -1.95 -22.49 -18.18
N THR A 71 -3.03 -22.11 -17.49
CA THR A 71 -4.34 -22.77 -17.60
C THR A 71 -5.15 -22.25 -18.79
N LEU A 72 -4.88 -21.02 -19.25
CA LEU A 72 -5.56 -20.41 -20.39
C LEU A 72 -4.85 -20.62 -21.73
N CYS A 73 -3.54 -20.89 -21.71
CA CYS A 73 -2.75 -21.17 -22.91
C CYS A 73 -2.58 -22.68 -23.18
N SER A 74 -3.22 -23.54 -22.40
CA SER A 74 -3.26 -25.01 -22.58
C SER A 74 -4.48 -25.47 -23.37
#